data_AF-A0A2N6MPJ9-F1
#
_entry.id   AF-A0A2N6MPJ9-F1
#
_cell.length_a   1.000
_cell.length_b   1.000
_cell.length_c   1.000
_cell.angle_alpha   90.00
_cell.angle_beta   90.00
_cell.angle_gamma   90.00
#
_symmetry.space_group_name_H-M   'P 1'
#
loop_
_entity.id
_entity.type
_entity.pdbx_description
1 polymer ?
#
loop_
_entity_poly.entity_id
_entity_poly.type
_entity_poly.pdbx_seq_one_letter_code
_entity_poly.pdbx_strand_id
1 'polypeptide(L)'
;MTRSACFIFNPFSGQGNSVEELIAIRAILEPEIKLDICPLNSREIDPVQLTHSAIKRGADIVIASGGDGTVSAVAEALIGTGIPLGVIPRGTANAFAMEI
;
A
#
# COMPACT_ATOMS: atom_id res chain seq x y z
N MET A 1 18.47 10.98 6.60
CA MET A 1 17.20 10.80 7.34
C MET A 1 16.54 9.55 6.80
N THR A 2 16.13 8.62 7.66
CA THR A 2 15.38 7.43 7.24
C THR A 2 13.96 7.85 6.93
N ARG A 3 13.50 7.69 5.69
CA ARG A 3 12.11 7.98 5.31
C ARG A 3 11.17 6.98 5.98
N SER A 4 9.94 7.41 6.26
CA SER A 4 8.87 6.59 6.81
C SER A 4 7.81 6.29 5.76
N ALA A 5 7.47 5.01 5.61
CA ALA A 5 6.47 4.54 4.67
C ALA A 5 5.26 3.98 5.40
N CYS A 6 4.06 4.44 5.06
CA CYS A 6 2.86 3.70 5.40
C CYS A 6 2.59 2.66 4.32
N PHE A 7 2.61 1.38 4.71
CA PHE A 7 2.40 0.26 3.80
C PHE A 7 0.97 -0.29 3.96
N ILE A 8 0.10 0.08 3.04
CA ILE A 8 -1.30 -0.36 3.00
C ILE A 8 -1.33 -1.71 2.28
N PHE A 9 -1.54 -2.77 3.05
CA PHE A 9 -1.50 -4.15 2.54
C PHE A 9 -2.89 -4.76 2.49
N ASN A 10 -3.36 -5.14 1.31
CA ASN A 10 -4.63 -5.84 1.13
C ASN A 10 -4.42 -7.38 1.06
N PRO A 11 -4.56 -8.14 2.16
CA PRO A 11 -4.35 -9.58 2.15
C PRO A 11 -5.35 -10.35 1.27
N PHE A 12 -6.47 -9.73 0.90
CA PHE A 12 -7.52 -10.34 0.08
C PHE A 12 -7.30 -10.19 -1.43
N SER A 13 -6.28 -9.44 -1.84
CA SER A 13 -5.87 -9.31 -3.24
C SER A 13 -4.94 -10.46 -3.65
N GLY A 14 -5.13 -10.94 -4.88
CA GLY A 14 -4.29 -11.96 -5.52
C GLY A 14 -4.81 -13.38 -5.33
N GLN A 15 -4.07 -14.35 -5.86
CA GLN A 15 -4.34 -15.79 -5.71
C GLN A 15 -3.25 -16.51 -4.89
N GLY A 16 -2.20 -15.78 -4.46
CA GLY A 16 -1.05 -16.31 -3.73
C GLY A 16 -1.21 -16.31 -2.21
N ASN A 17 -0.18 -16.81 -1.52
CA ASN A 17 -0.11 -16.79 -0.06
C ASN A 17 0.28 -15.39 0.43
N SER A 18 -0.70 -14.62 0.89
CA SER A 18 -0.51 -13.24 1.34
C SER A 18 0.47 -13.10 2.51
N VAL A 19 0.65 -14.13 3.34
CA VAL A 19 1.62 -14.11 4.44
C VAL A 19 3.05 -14.21 3.92
N GLU A 20 3.31 -15.12 3.00
CA GLU A 20 4.63 -15.29 2.38
C GLU A 20 5.02 -14.06 1.57
N GLU A 21 4.08 -13.50 0.80
CA GLU A 21 4.28 -12.26 0.06
C GLU A 21 4.58 -11.08 0.97
N LEU A 22 3.84 -10.94 2.09
CA LEU A 22 4.12 -9.91 3.08
C LEU A 22 5.53 -10.06 3.67
N ILE A 23 5.95 -11.28 4.00
CA ILE A 23 7.30 -11.55 4.51
C ILE A 23 8.36 -11.15 3.48
N ALA A 24 8.17 -11.53 2.22
CA ALA A 24 9.10 -11.20 1.15
C ALA A 24 9.21 -9.68 0.91
N ILE A 25 8.08 -8.98 0.88
CA ILE A 25 8.04 -7.53 0.70
C ILE A 25 8.74 -6.82 1.86
N ARG A 26 8.46 -7.23 3.11
CA ARG A 26 9.11 -6.66 4.29
C ARG A 26 10.62 -6.85 4.26
N ALA A 27 11.09 -8.04 3.91
CA ALA A 27 12.52 -8.34 3.84
C ALA A 27 13.27 -7.42 2.86
N ILE A 28 12.62 -6.99 1.78
CA ILE A 28 13.18 -6.08 0.78
C ILE A 28 13.12 -4.62 1.23
N LEU A 29 12.01 -4.19 1.82
CA LEU A 29 11.77 -2.77 2.08
C LEU A 29 12.27 -2.30 3.45
N GLU A 30 12.17 -3.12 4.50
CA GLU A 30 12.59 -2.74 5.86
C GLU A 30 14.06 -2.30 5.99
N PRO A 31 15.02 -2.83 5.21
CA PRO A 31 16.40 -2.31 5.21
C PRO A 31 16.54 -0.88 4.67
N GLU A 32 15.65 -0.47 3.76
CA GLU A 32 15.75 0.80 3.01
C GLU A 32 14.86 1.89 3.61
N ILE A 33 13.71 1.52 4.19
CA ILE A 33 12.70 2.45 4.67
C ILE A 33 12.03 1.97 5.95
N LYS A 34 11.68 2.90 6.84
CA LYS A 34 10.92 2.56 8.05
C LYS A 34 9.47 2.27 7.65
N LEU A 35 9.10 1.00 7.61
CA LEU A 35 7.73 0.58 7.32
C LEU A 35 6.81 0.65 8.54
N ASP A 36 5.64 1.25 8.35
CA ASP A 36 4.45 1.11 9.20
C ASP A 36 3.40 0.31 8.43
N ILE A 37 3.16 -0.93 8.86
CA ILE A 37 2.31 -1.88 8.14
C ILE A 37 0.86 -1.68 8.57
N CYS A 38 0.01 -1.34 7.61
CA CYS A 38 -1.41 -1.09 7.79
C CYS A 38 -2.21 -2.12 6.96
N PRO A 39 -2.43 -3.34 7.49
CA PRO A 39 -3.16 -4.37 6.77
C PRO A 39 -4.67 -4.06 6.78
N LEU A 40 -5.35 -4.35 5.66
CA LEU A 40 -6.81 -4.41 5.65
C LEU A 40 -7.24 -5.63 6.43
N ASN A 41 -8.03 -5.43 7.49
CA ASN A 41 -8.52 -6.51 8.35
C ASN A 41 -9.88 -7.07 7.87
N SER A 42 -10.53 -6.42 6.90
CA SER A 42 -11.76 -6.89 6.26
C SER A 42 -11.87 -6.36 4.84
N ARG A 43 -12.75 -6.96 4.03
CA ARG A 43 -13.10 -6.45 2.69
C ARG A 43 -13.95 -5.18 2.73
N GLU A 44 -14.45 -4.82 3.91
CA GLU A 44 -15.28 -3.63 4.15
C GLU A 44 -14.45 -2.42 4.58
N ILE A 45 -13.21 -2.64 5.05
CA ILE A 45 -12.30 -1.53 5.36
C ILE A 45 -11.84 -0.88 4.06
N ASP A 46 -12.12 0.41 3.98
CA ASP A 46 -11.75 1.26 2.88
C ASP A 46 -10.26 1.66 2.96
N PRO A 47 -9.43 1.31 1.95
CA PRO A 47 -8.06 1.80 1.83
C PRO A 47 -7.92 3.32 2.01
N VAL A 48 -8.96 4.09 1.67
CA VAL A 48 -9.01 5.55 1.86
C VAL A 48 -8.86 5.94 3.34
N GLN A 49 -9.53 5.24 4.27
CA GLN A 49 -9.46 5.56 5.70
C GLN A 49 -8.05 5.33 6.27
N LEU A 50 -7.40 4.24 5.86
CA LEU A 50 -6.02 3.95 6.22
C LEU A 50 -5.07 5.01 5.64
N THR A 51 -5.30 5.42 4.40
CA THR A 51 -4.52 6.47 3.74
C THR A 51 -4.66 7.82 4.44
N HIS A 52 -5.87 8.23 4.80
CA HIS A 52 -6.07 9.46 5.59
C HIS A 52 -5.41 9.40 6.96
N SER A 53 -5.41 8.24 7.60
CA SER A 53 -4.69 8.04 8.87
C SER A 53 -3.18 8.16 8.68
N ALA A 54 -2.65 7.65 7.57
CA ALA A 54 -1.25 7.80 7.19
C ALA A 54 -0.85 9.27 6.95
N ILE A 55 -1.68 10.01 6.21
CA ILE A 55 -1.50 11.44 5.92
C ILE A 55 -1.47 12.23 7.24
N LYS A 56 -2.44 11.99 8.14
CA LYS A 56 -2.51 12.65 9.46
C LYS A 56 -1.29 12.35 10.35
N ARG A 57 -0.69 11.16 10.20
CA ARG A 57 0.52 10.76 10.93
C ARG A 57 1.81 11.32 10.30
N GLY A 58 1.73 12.00 9.16
CA GLY A 58 2.88 12.61 8.50
C GLY A 58 3.78 11.59 7.79
N ALA A 59 3.19 10.57 7.15
CA ALA A 59 3.96 9.62 6.35
C ALA A 59 4.70 10.31 5.19
N ASP A 60 5.97 9.98 4.98
CA ASP A 60 6.77 10.53 3.88
C ASP A 60 6.43 9.91 2.52
N ILE A 61 5.89 8.68 2.55
CA ILE A 61 5.42 7.92 1.38
C ILE A 61 4.28 7.00 1.83
N VAL A 62 3.33 6.77 0.93
CA VAL A 62 2.31 5.72 1.09
C VAL A 62 2.52 4.67 0.01
N ILE A 63 2.58 3.40 0.39
CA ILE A 63 2.77 2.28 -0.52
C ILE A 63 1.49 1.43 -0.49
N ALA A 64 0.83 1.31 -1.64
CA ALA A 64 -0.35 0.47 -1.81
C ALA A 64 0.05 -0.92 -2.32
N SER A 65 -0.39 -1.98 -1.64
CA SER A 65 -0.17 -3.36 -2.06
C SER A 65 -1.49 -4.12 -2.16
N GLY A 66 -1.94 -4.34 -3.38
CA GLY A 66 -3.25 -4.94 -3.67
C GLY A 66 -3.55 -4.94 -5.17
N GLY A 67 -4.80 -5.20 -5.53
CA GLY A 67 -5.30 -5.02 -6.90
C GLY A 67 -5.66 -3.57 -7.22
N ASP A 68 -6.14 -3.34 -8.44
CA ASP A 68 -6.44 -2.00 -8.98
C ASP A 68 -7.38 -1.20 -8.08
N GLY A 69 -8.39 -1.83 -7.47
CA GLY A 69 -9.29 -1.14 -6.53
C GLY A 69 -8.60 -0.62 -5.26
N THR A 70 -7.60 -1.34 -4.75
CA THR A 70 -6.79 -0.85 -3.62
C THR A 70 -5.90 0.29 -4.06
N VAL A 71 -5.26 0.18 -5.22
CA VAL A 71 -4.35 1.21 -5.73
C VAL A 71 -5.10 2.49 -6.06
N SER A 72 -6.24 2.41 -6.76
CA SER A 72 -7.08 3.56 -7.09
C SER A 72 -7.57 4.29 -5.84
N ALA A 73 -8.06 3.56 -4.84
CA ALA A 73 -8.53 4.14 -3.59
C ALA A 73 -7.43 4.90 -2.84
N VAL A 74 -6.22 4.32 -2.76
CA VAL A 74 -5.07 5.00 -2.15
C VAL A 74 -4.64 6.22 -2.98
N ALA A 75 -4.58 6.08 -4.30
CA ALA A 75 -4.22 7.18 -5.20
C ALA A 75 -5.18 8.37 -5.07
N GLU A 76 -6.48 8.11 -5.09
CA GLU A 76 -7.53 9.12 -4.89
C GLU A 76 -7.37 9.86 -3.56
N ALA A 77 -7.10 9.13 -2.47
CA ALA A 77 -6.92 9.71 -1.16
C ALA A 77 -5.64 10.57 -1.01
N LEU A 78 -4.66 10.40 -1.91
CA LEU A 78 -3.41 11.17 -1.93
C LEU A 78 -3.46 12.41 -2.82
N ILE A 79 -4.52 12.61 -3.61
CA ILE A 79 -4.66 13.76 -4.50
C ILE A 79 -4.53 15.07 -3.69
N GLY A 80 -3.65 15.96 -4.16
CA GLY A 80 -3.42 17.26 -3.53
C GLY A 80 -2.58 17.23 -2.24
N THR A 81 -2.15 16.07 -1.76
CA THR A 81 -1.33 15.95 -0.53
C THR A 81 0.16 16.18 -0.77
N GLY A 82 0.64 15.92 -1.99
CA GLY A 82 2.07 15.93 -2.33
C GLY A 82 2.85 14.73 -1.79
N ILE A 83 2.20 13.80 -1.07
CA ILE A 83 2.83 12.58 -0.58
C ILE A 83 2.96 11.58 -1.74
N PRO A 84 4.16 11.06 -2.04
CA PRO A 84 4.37 10.08 -3.09
C PRO A 84 3.61 8.77 -2.85
N LEU A 85 3.14 8.16 -3.94
CA LEU A 85 2.53 6.83 -3.96
C LEU A 85 3.53 5.80 -4.51
N GLY A 86 3.77 4.72 -3.75
CA GLY A 86 4.38 3.49 -4.24
C GLY A 86 3.33 2.42 -4.51
N VAL A 87 3.54 1.57 -5.52
CA VAL A 87 2.59 0.53 -5.90
C VAL A 87 3.28 -0.83 -5.92
N ILE A 88 2.71 -1.81 -5.22
CA ILE A 88 3.10 -3.23 -5.30
C ILE A 88 1.87 -4.01 -5.78
N PRO A 89 1.79 -4.31 -7.09
CA PRO A 89 0.63 -5.00 -7.66
C PRO A 89 0.52 -6.42 -7.13
N ARG A 90 -0.66 -6.74 -6.61
CA ARG A 90 -1.04 -8.09 -6.17
C ARG A 90 -2.38 -8.54 -6.75
N GLY A 91 -2.94 -7.82 -7.73
CA GLY A 91 -4.15 -8.22 -8.43
C GLY A 91 -3.91 -9.32 -9.46
N THR A 92 -5.00 -9.89 -9.98
CA THR A 92 -4.96 -10.86 -11.09
C THR A 92 -4.94 -10.19 -12.47
N ALA A 93 -5.53 -9.00 -12.60
CA ALA A 93 -5.55 -8.23 -13.84
C ALA A 93 -4.38 -7.24 -13.95
N ASN A 94 -3.94 -6.64 -12.82
CA ASN A 94 -2.83 -5.68 -12.70
C ASN A 94 -2.78 -4.63 -13.82
N ALA A 95 -3.94 -4.13 -14.27
CA ALA A 95 -3.96 -3.16 -15.35
C ALA A 95 -3.23 -1.88 -14.93
N PHE A 96 -3.42 -1.46 -13.67
CA PHE A 96 -2.82 -0.23 -13.17
C PHE A 96 -1.29 -0.30 -13.13
N ALA A 97 -0.69 -1.42 -12.70
CA ALA A 97 0.77 -1.52 -12.63
C ALA A 97 1.46 -1.73 -13.98
N MET A 98 0.71 -2.07 -15.03
CA MET A 98 1.25 -2.21 -16.39
C MET A 98 1.20 -0.90 -17.19
N GLU A 99 0.48 0.10 -16.71
CA GLU A 99 0.28 1.40 -17.39
C GLU A 99 1.15 2.55 -16.83
N ILE A 100 1.95 2.31 -15.78
CA ILE A 100 2.83 3.32 -15.11
C ILE A 100 4.31 2.99 -15.21
#